data_AF-A0A6I3X9B3-F1
#
_entry.id   AF-A0A6I3X9B3-F1
#
_cell.length_a   1.000
_cell.length_b   1.000
_cell.length_c   1.000
_cell.angle_alpha   90.00
_cell.angle_beta   90.00
_cell.angle_gamma   90.00
#
_symmetry.space_group_name_H-M   'P 1'
#
loop_
_entity.id
_entity.type
_entity.pdbx_description
1 polymer ?
#
loop_
_entity_poly.entity_id
_entity_poly.type
_entity_poly.pdbx_seq_one_letter_code
_entity_poly.pdbx_strand_id
1 'polypeptide(L)'
;DFKIAEVATVFPEGFEETTNGQAVDQTIIIRLDTEDFTTKKGRESWGPAGYVAYSKLCSHLGCPVGLYEQQLQMLVCPCHQSMFDVTVGAQPNFGPAPRPLPQLPLFIDKDGYLRSQSDYLEPVGPGYWERS
;
A
#
# COMPACT_ATOMS: atom_id res chain seq x y z
N ASP A 1 -11.63 10.70 -10.61
CA ASP A 1 -10.92 10.48 -11.89
C ASP A 1 -9.51 9.91 -11.72
N PHE A 2 -9.35 8.81 -10.97
CA PHE A 2 -8.05 8.15 -10.81
C PHE A 2 -7.87 7.08 -11.89
N LYS A 3 -6.89 7.25 -12.78
CA LYS A 3 -6.72 6.44 -14.01
C LYS A 3 -6.04 5.11 -13.73
N ILE A 4 -6.17 4.18 -14.68
CA ILE A 4 -5.44 2.92 -14.66
C ILE A 4 -3.94 3.21 -14.69
N ALA A 5 -3.18 2.43 -13.91
CA ALA A 5 -1.76 2.57 -13.61
C ALA A 5 -1.34 3.89 -12.95
N GLU A 6 -2.29 4.73 -12.55
CA GLU A 6 -2.00 5.90 -11.74
C GLU A 6 -1.61 5.47 -10.33
N VAL A 7 -0.66 6.20 -9.75
CA VAL A 7 -0.20 6.02 -8.38
C VAL A 7 -0.24 7.36 -7.67
N ALA A 8 -0.72 7.38 -6.43
CA ALA A 8 -0.70 8.58 -5.61
C ALA A 8 -0.39 8.26 -4.15
N THR A 9 0.15 9.24 -3.44
CA THR A 9 0.15 9.22 -1.97
C THR A 9 -1.16 9.81 -1.48
N VAL A 10 -1.82 9.12 -0.56
CA VAL A 10 -3.03 9.56 0.12
C VAL A 10 -2.84 9.47 1.63
N PHE A 11 -3.69 10.19 2.36
CA PHE A 11 -3.68 10.28 3.81
C PHE A 11 -5.11 10.04 4.33
N PRO A 12 -5.26 9.62 5.60
CA PRO A 12 -6.53 9.72 6.30
C PRO A 12 -7.03 11.17 6.30
N GLU A 13 -8.35 11.34 6.24
CA GLU A 13 -8.98 12.66 6.27
C GLU A 13 -8.57 13.44 7.52
N GLY A 14 -8.00 14.64 7.34
CA GLY A 14 -7.51 15.50 8.42
C GLY A 14 -6.04 15.30 8.81
N PHE A 15 -5.33 14.37 8.17
CA PHE A 15 -3.91 14.06 8.39
C PHE A 15 -3.01 14.44 7.20
N GLU A 16 -3.52 15.24 6.26
CA GLU A 16 -2.80 15.68 5.07
C GLU A 16 -1.66 16.65 5.41
N GLU A 17 -1.80 17.40 6.50
CA GLU A 17 -0.87 18.44 6.95
C GLU A 17 0.08 17.95 8.06
N THR A 18 1.31 18.50 8.05
CA THR A 18 2.42 18.02 8.91
C THR A 18 2.23 18.22 10.41
N THR A 19 1.23 18.98 10.85
CA THR A 19 0.94 19.19 12.28
C THR A 19 0.24 18.01 12.93
N ASN A 20 -0.55 17.25 12.15
CA ASN A 20 -1.30 16.09 12.63
C ASN A 20 -0.83 14.78 11.95
N GLY A 21 -0.33 14.88 10.72
CA GLY A 21 0.15 13.75 9.95
C GLY A 21 1.50 13.21 10.44
N GLN A 22 1.56 11.90 10.62
CA GLN A 22 2.77 11.15 10.91
C GLN A 22 3.23 10.38 9.66
N ALA A 23 4.48 9.91 9.67
CA ALA A 23 4.99 9.10 8.57
C ALA A 23 4.09 7.87 8.30
N VAL A 24 3.60 7.23 9.38
CA VAL A 24 2.76 6.02 9.31
C VAL A 24 1.41 6.22 8.61
N ASP A 25 0.94 7.47 8.50
CA ASP A 25 -0.35 7.81 7.89
C ASP A 25 -0.28 7.81 6.35
N GLN A 26 0.93 7.83 5.78
CA GLN A 26 1.11 7.81 4.34
C GLN A 26 0.74 6.44 3.75
N THR A 27 -0.21 6.47 2.84
CA THR A 27 -0.64 5.32 2.05
C THR A 27 -0.32 5.57 0.57
N ILE A 28 0.16 4.55 -0.12
CA ILE A 28 0.27 4.57 -1.59
C ILE A 28 -0.93 3.83 -2.18
N ILE A 29 -1.69 4.52 -3.02
CA ILE A 29 -2.81 3.95 -3.78
C ILE A 29 -2.39 3.77 -5.23
N ILE A 30 -2.76 2.63 -5.80
CA ILE A 30 -2.52 2.25 -7.19
C ILE A 30 -3.83 1.73 -7.76
N ARG A 31 -4.13 2.05 -9.03
CA ARG A 31 -5.21 1.42 -9.77
C ARG A 31 -4.61 0.50 -10.81
N LEU A 32 -4.71 -0.79 -10.58
CA LEU A 32 -4.24 -1.82 -11.50
C LEU A 32 -5.11 -1.84 -12.75
N ASP A 33 -4.54 -2.35 -13.83
CA ASP A 33 -5.22 -2.62 -15.11
C ASP A 33 -6.01 -3.93 -15.10
N THR A 34 -5.87 -4.73 -14.03
CA THR A 34 -6.55 -6.00 -13.82
C THR A 34 -7.22 -6.03 -12.45
N GLU A 35 -8.32 -6.78 -12.36
CA GLU A 35 -8.94 -7.18 -11.10
C GLU A 35 -8.51 -8.59 -10.66
N ASP A 36 -7.80 -9.32 -11.54
CA ASP A 36 -7.22 -10.64 -11.26
C ASP A 36 -5.83 -10.48 -10.65
N PHE A 37 -5.80 -10.14 -9.37
CA PHE A 37 -4.59 -10.09 -8.56
C PHE A 37 -4.79 -10.88 -7.27
N THR A 38 -3.70 -11.45 -6.76
CA THR A 38 -3.72 -12.28 -5.55
C THR A 38 -3.35 -11.43 -4.34
N THR A 39 -4.31 -11.22 -3.44
CA THR A 39 -4.01 -10.69 -2.11
C THR A 39 -3.80 -11.85 -1.13
N LYS A 40 -3.48 -11.55 0.15
CA LYS A 40 -3.49 -12.60 1.18
C LYS A 40 -4.91 -13.19 1.31
N LYS A 41 -5.00 -14.50 1.54
CA LYS A 41 -6.27 -15.20 1.80
C LYS A 41 -7.13 -14.43 2.82
N GLY A 42 -8.39 -14.18 2.50
CA GLY A 42 -9.31 -13.38 3.31
C GLY A 42 -9.32 -11.87 2.98
N ARG A 43 -8.57 -11.42 1.98
CA ARG A 43 -8.51 -10.02 1.51
C ARG A 43 -9.03 -9.84 0.09
N GLU A 44 -9.84 -10.78 -0.38
CA GLU A 44 -10.37 -10.79 -1.75
C GLU A 44 -11.23 -9.55 -2.02
N SER A 45 -11.88 -8.99 -1.01
CA SER A 45 -12.73 -7.79 -1.11
C SER A 45 -12.00 -6.46 -0.91
N TRP A 46 -10.68 -6.48 -0.67
CA TRP A 46 -9.96 -5.27 -0.24
C TRP A 46 -9.51 -4.38 -1.39
N GLY A 47 -9.67 -4.83 -2.63
CA GLY A 47 -9.25 -4.08 -3.82
C GLY A 47 -10.35 -3.93 -4.87
N PRO A 48 -11.40 -3.13 -4.61
CA PRO A 48 -12.50 -2.94 -5.53
C PRO A 48 -12.03 -2.27 -6.83
N ALA A 49 -12.57 -2.65 -7.99
CA ALA A 49 -12.34 -1.97 -9.27
C ALA A 49 -10.85 -1.77 -9.65
N GLY A 50 -9.98 -2.69 -9.23
CA GLY A 50 -8.54 -2.63 -9.45
C GLY A 50 -7.78 -1.69 -8.50
N TYR A 51 -8.45 -1.02 -7.56
CA TYR A 51 -7.78 -0.18 -6.58
C TYR A 51 -7.11 -1.02 -5.51
N VAL A 52 -5.81 -0.82 -5.31
CA VAL A 52 -5.06 -1.41 -4.20
C VAL A 52 -4.33 -0.30 -3.44
N ALA A 53 -4.25 -0.45 -2.13
CA ALA A 53 -3.55 0.49 -1.28
C ALA A 53 -2.64 -0.24 -0.30
N TYR A 54 -1.42 0.28 -0.15
CA TYR A 54 -0.42 -0.27 0.74
C TYR A 54 0.19 0.84 1.59
N SER A 55 0.70 0.49 2.77
CA SER A 55 1.49 1.44 3.54
C SER A 55 2.69 1.91 2.74
N LYS A 56 2.95 3.23 2.78
CA LYS A 56 4.12 3.82 2.14
C LYS A 56 5.41 3.51 2.91
N LEU A 57 5.35 3.00 4.13
CA LEU A 57 6.54 2.76 4.93
C LEU A 57 7.14 1.39 4.63
N CYS A 58 8.38 1.41 4.11
CA CYS A 58 9.13 0.21 3.82
C CYS A 58 9.28 -0.66 5.08
N SER A 59 8.95 -1.95 4.95
CA SER A 59 9.03 -2.92 6.04
C SER A 59 10.44 -3.25 6.52
N HIS A 60 11.47 -2.76 5.81
CA HIS A 60 12.88 -2.84 6.20
C HIS A 60 13.22 -1.83 7.30
N LEU A 61 13.47 -0.56 6.91
CA LEU A 61 13.93 0.52 7.79
C LEU A 61 13.06 1.79 7.66
N GLY A 62 11.82 1.66 7.17
CA GLY A 62 10.80 2.71 7.28
C GLY A 62 10.90 3.83 6.24
N CYS A 63 11.83 3.75 5.28
CA CYS A 63 11.86 4.70 4.18
C CYS A 63 10.53 4.76 3.41
N PRO A 64 10.12 5.94 2.92
CA PRO A 64 8.92 6.07 2.10
C PRO A 64 9.14 5.40 0.74
N VAL A 65 8.38 4.33 0.48
CA VAL A 65 8.23 3.67 -0.81
C VAL A 65 7.41 4.58 -1.72
N GLY A 66 7.89 4.91 -2.90
CA GLY A 66 7.18 5.90 -3.74
C GLY A 66 7.49 5.83 -5.22
N LEU A 67 8.45 5.00 -5.62
CA LEU A 67 8.70 4.69 -7.02
C LEU A 67 7.79 3.53 -7.41
N TYR A 68 7.15 3.63 -8.57
CA TYR A 68 6.33 2.55 -9.12
C TYR A 68 6.87 2.20 -10.49
N GLU A 69 7.27 0.95 -10.67
CA GLU A 69 7.55 0.41 -11.99
C GLU A 69 6.29 -0.23 -12.54
N GLN A 70 5.66 0.45 -13.50
CA GLN A 70 4.38 0.10 -14.08
C GLN A 70 4.43 -1.21 -14.87
N GLN A 71 5.49 -1.47 -15.64
CA GLN A 71 5.56 -2.67 -16.50
C GLN A 71 5.63 -3.95 -15.67
N LEU A 72 6.32 -3.89 -14.54
CA LEU A 72 6.48 -5.03 -13.62
C LEU A 72 5.47 -5.02 -12.48
N GLN A 73 4.66 -3.97 -12.36
CA GLN A 73 3.73 -3.75 -11.24
C GLN A 73 4.45 -3.85 -9.89
N MET A 74 5.55 -3.12 -9.77
CA MET A 74 6.45 -3.16 -8.62
C MET A 74 6.51 -1.81 -7.92
N LEU A 75 6.26 -1.80 -6.62
CA LEU A 75 6.65 -0.67 -5.78
C LEU A 75 8.13 -0.79 -5.41
N VAL A 76 8.88 0.30 -5.52
CA VAL A 76 10.32 0.33 -5.26
C VAL A 76 10.64 1.31 -4.13
N CYS A 77 11.34 0.80 -3.11
CA CYS A 77 11.91 1.60 -2.04
C CYS A 77 13.24 2.21 -2.50
N PRO A 78 13.39 3.55 -2.53
CA PRO A 78 14.58 4.20 -3.08
C PRO A 78 15.84 4.01 -2.20
N CYS A 79 15.69 3.69 -0.91
CA CYS A 79 16.82 3.64 0.01
C CYS A 79 17.74 2.43 -0.21
N HIS A 80 17.14 1.23 -0.29
CA HIS A 80 17.88 -0.04 -0.40
C HIS A 80 17.27 -0.96 -1.46
N GLN A 81 16.48 -0.38 -2.36
CA GLN A 81 15.96 -1.02 -3.56
C GLN A 81 15.09 -2.26 -3.30
N SER A 82 14.46 -2.35 -2.11
CA SER A 82 13.43 -3.38 -1.92
C SER A 82 12.29 -3.16 -2.91
N MET A 83 11.91 -4.22 -3.62
CA MET A 83 10.85 -4.20 -4.60
C MET A 83 9.69 -5.09 -4.12
N PHE A 84 8.47 -4.56 -4.20
CA PHE A 84 7.26 -5.19 -3.70
C PHE A 84 6.25 -5.38 -4.84
N ASP A 85 5.85 -6.63 -5.08
CA ASP A 85 4.91 -6.99 -6.14
C ASP A 85 3.48 -6.69 -5.70
N VAL A 86 2.87 -5.66 -6.30
CA VAL A 86 1.54 -5.20 -5.87
C VAL A 86 0.40 -6.10 -6.33
N THR A 87 0.67 -7.00 -7.28
CA THR A 87 -0.29 -8.02 -7.74
C THR A 87 -0.34 -9.23 -6.82
N VAL A 88 0.67 -9.38 -5.95
CA VAL A 88 0.77 -10.45 -4.95
C VAL A 88 0.81 -9.86 -3.53
N GLY A 89 -0.08 -8.92 -3.24
CA GLY A 89 -0.24 -8.34 -1.90
C GLY A 89 0.99 -7.58 -1.38
N ALA A 90 1.72 -6.90 -2.28
CA ALA A 90 2.98 -6.20 -2.00
C ALA A 90 4.07 -7.11 -1.40
N GLN A 91 4.13 -8.38 -1.84
CA GLN A 91 5.16 -9.32 -1.43
C GLN A 91 6.54 -8.85 -1.91
N PRO A 92 7.56 -8.73 -1.03
CA PRO A 92 8.91 -8.41 -1.48
C PRO A 92 9.46 -9.54 -2.35
N ASN A 93 9.98 -9.19 -3.52
CA ASN A 93 10.66 -10.13 -4.43
C ASN A 93 12.15 -9.82 -4.62
N PHE A 94 12.60 -8.65 -4.16
CA PHE A 94 14.00 -8.23 -4.21
C PHE A 94 14.34 -7.28 -3.04
N GLY A 95 15.63 -7.23 -2.70
CA GLY A 95 16.19 -6.36 -1.67
C GLY A 95 15.94 -6.86 -0.23
N PRO A 96 16.29 -6.03 0.78
CA PRO A 96 16.37 -6.48 2.17
C PRO A 96 15.04 -6.49 2.95
N ALA A 97 13.94 -6.04 2.37
CA ALA A 97 12.65 -5.98 3.07
C ALA A 97 12.16 -7.39 3.43
N PRO A 98 11.96 -7.70 4.72
CA PRO A 98 11.69 -9.08 5.14
C PRO A 98 10.22 -9.50 4.99
N ARG A 99 9.33 -8.57 4.61
CA ARG A 99 7.87 -8.78 4.68
C ARG A 99 7.11 -7.88 3.71
N PRO A 100 5.88 -8.27 3.34
CA PRO A 100 4.97 -7.42 2.59
C PRO A 100 4.70 -6.07 3.25
N LEU A 101 4.39 -5.08 2.41
CA LEU A 101 3.80 -3.84 2.89
C LEU A 101 2.36 -4.15 3.37
N PRO A 102 1.93 -3.64 4.54
CA PRO A 102 0.55 -3.77 4.97
C PRO A 102 -0.42 -3.23 3.91
N GLN A 103 -1.43 -4.02 3.58
CA GLN A 103 -2.49 -3.62 2.65
C GLN A 103 -3.60 -2.93 3.42
N LEU A 104 -4.11 -1.81 2.91
CA LEU A 104 -5.27 -1.13 3.47
C LEU A 104 -6.55 -1.73 2.87
N PRO A 105 -7.54 -2.17 3.67
CA PRO A 105 -8.81 -2.66 3.15
C PRO A 105 -9.61 -1.52 2.52
N LEU A 106 -9.91 -1.58 1.22
CA LEU A 106 -10.69 -0.54 0.54
C LEU A 106 -12.09 -1.02 0.16
N PHE A 107 -13.03 -0.10 0.06
CA PHE A 107 -14.33 -0.29 -0.57
C PHE A 107 -14.76 1.00 -1.29
N ILE A 108 -15.70 0.87 -2.23
CA ILE A 108 -16.38 2.03 -2.82
C ILE A 108 -17.73 2.17 -2.13
N ASP A 109 -18.00 3.35 -1.56
CA ASP A 109 -19.25 3.63 -0.88
C ASP A 109 -20.40 3.87 -1.86
N LYS A 110 -21.61 4.05 -1.32
CA LYS A 110 -22.84 4.28 -2.11
C LYS A 110 -22.80 5.57 -2.95
N ASP A 111 -21.95 6.52 -2.58
CA ASP A 111 -21.81 7.82 -3.21
C ASP A 111 -20.66 7.80 -4.25
N GLY A 112 -19.99 6.65 -4.41
CA GLY A 112 -18.91 6.43 -5.37
C GLY A 112 -17.53 6.82 -4.87
N TYR A 113 -17.37 7.14 -3.58
CA TYR A 113 -16.08 7.48 -2.99
C TYR A 113 -15.35 6.23 -2.51
N LEU A 114 -14.03 6.22 -2.74
CA LEU A 114 -13.16 5.19 -2.21
C LEU A 114 -12.87 5.47 -0.73
N ARG A 115 -13.11 4.47 0.13
CA ARG A 115 -12.92 4.56 1.58
C ARG A 115 -12.21 3.31 2.11
N SER A 116 -11.58 3.43 3.27
CA SER A 116 -11.04 2.28 4.00
C SER A 116 -12.14 1.58 4.80
N GLN A 117 -12.17 0.25 4.79
CA GLN A 117 -13.10 -0.54 5.59
C GLN A 117 -12.70 -0.54 7.08
N SER A 118 -11.38 -0.45 7.35
CA SER A 118 -10.78 -0.38 8.68
C SER A 118 -9.35 0.16 8.58
N ASP A 119 -8.66 0.23 9.72
CA ASP A 119 -7.21 0.44 9.78
C ASP A 119 -6.44 -0.76 9.18
N TYR A 120 -5.12 -0.60 9.08
CA TYR A 120 -4.22 -1.71 8.76
C TYR A 120 -4.34 -2.83 9.80
N LEU A 121 -4.52 -4.06 9.32
CA LEU A 121 -4.56 -5.24 10.19
C LEU A 121 -3.17 -5.80 10.49
N GLU A 122 -2.11 -5.13 10.04
CA GLU A 122 -0.71 -5.50 10.25
C GLU A 122 0.09 -4.28 10.65
N PRO A 123 1.13 -4.43 11.50
CA PRO A 123 1.95 -3.29 11.88
C PRO A 123 2.69 -2.67 10.69
N VAL A 124 2.58 -1.34 10.59
CA VAL A 124 3.21 -0.47 9.60
C VAL A 124 4.69 -0.25 9.90
N GLY A 125 5.52 -0.21 8.85
CA GLY A 125 6.95 0.11 8.95
C GLY A 125 7.85 -1.05 9.41
N PRO A 126 9.03 -0.76 9.97
CA PRO A 126 9.99 -1.78 10.40
C PRO A 126 9.45 -2.76 11.44
N GLY A 127 10.10 -3.92 11.55
CA GLY A 127 9.86 -4.84 12.66
C GLY A 127 10.34 -4.27 14.00
N TYR A 128 9.71 -4.72 15.09
CA TYR A 128 10.13 -4.48 16.47
C TYR A 128 9.95 -5.78 17.29
N TRP A 129 10.53 -5.82 18.49
CA TRP A 129 10.68 -7.08 19.26
C TRP A 129 9.36 -7.73 19.71
N GLU A 130 8.30 -6.94 19.90
CA GLU A 130 6.98 -7.38 20.40
C GLU A 130 5.95 -7.56 19.28
N ARG A 131 6.41 -7.61 18.02
CA ARG A 131 5.53 -7.64 16.85
C ARG A 131 4.90 -9.03 16.70
N SER A 132 3.68 -9.21 17.23
CA SER A 132 2.79 -10.36 16.97
C SER A 132 1.96 -10.16 15.72
#